data_AF-A0A527Z9W2-F1
#
_entry.id   AF-A0A527Z9W2-F1
#
_cell.length_a   1.000
_cell.length_b   1.000
_cell.length_c   1.000
_cell.angle_alpha   90.00
_cell.angle_beta   90.00
_cell.angle_gamma   90.00
#
_symmetry.space_group_name_H-M   'P 1'
#
loop_
_entity.id
_entity.type
_entity.pdbx_description
1 polymer ?
#
loop_
_entity_poly.entity_id
_entity_poly.type
_entity_poly.pdbx_seq_one_letter_code
_entity_poly.pdbx_strand_id
1 'polypeptide(L)'
;TRDDVVRGQFKGYLSEPGVAPNSPVETFAAVRFFVDTWRWRDVPFFIRAGKCMPVHATEVIVRLKRPPLDVFDPIKPGDANYVRFRIDPQVAISIGA
;
A
#
# COMPACT_ATOMS: atom_id res chain seq x y z
N THR A 1 3.91 10.69 -11.73
CA THR A 1 4.70 11.93 -11.56
C THR A 1 5.64 11.77 -10.37
N ARG A 2 6.52 12.74 -10.06
CA ARG A 2 7.32 12.68 -8.83
C ARG A 2 6.45 12.62 -7.57
N ASP A 3 5.26 13.23 -7.61
CA ASP A 3 4.30 13.23 -6.50
C ASP A 3 3.63 11.86 -6.26
N ASP A 4 3.81 10.92 -7.20
CA ASP A 4 3.26 9.57 -7.12
C ASP A 4 4.24 8.55 -6.54
N VAL A 5 5.45 8.96 -6.17
CA VAL A 5 6.51 8.05 -5.72
C VAL A 5 7.13 8.59 -4.44
N VAL A 6 7.14 7.74 -3.42
CA VAL A 6 7.89 7.95 -2.19
C VAL A 6 8.97 6.89 -2.11
N ARG A 7 10.22 7.30 -1.91
CA ARG A 7 11.37 6.42 -1.67
C ARG A 7 11.84 6.62 -0.23
N GLY A 8 12.25 5.54 0.42
CA GLY A 8 12.79 5.56 1.77
C GLY A 8 13.99 4.64 1.89
N GLN A 9 14.84 4.94 2.87
CA GLN A 9 15.98 4.12 3.25
C GLN A 9 15.92 3.93 4.77
N PHE A 10 15.97 2.69 5.26
CA PHE A 10 15.88 2.43 6.69
C PHE A 10 17.16 2.88 7.41
N LYS A 11 17.01 3.28 8.68
CA LYS A 11 18.14 3.69 9.51
C LYS A 11 19.07 2.49 9.78
N GLY A 12 20.34 2.63 9.40
CA GLY A 12 21.35 1.57 9.53
C GLY A 12 21.75 0.91 8.21
N TYR A 13 21.00 1.13 7.11
CA TYR A 13 21.32 0.54 5.81
C TYR A 13 22.74 0.88 5.32
N LEU A 14 23.20 2.12 5.53
CA LEU A 14 24.55 2.56 5.13
C LEU A 14 25.68 1.91 5.93
N SER A 15 25.36 1.27 7.05
CA SER A 15 26.31 0.52 7.89
C SER A 15 26.37 -0.96 7.54
N GLU A 16 25.50 -1.45 6.64
CA GLU A 16 25.49 -2.87 6.24
C GLU A 16 26.75 -3.23 5.45
N PRO A 17 27.33 -4.42 5.67
CA PRO A 17 28.50 -4.87 4.92
C PRO A 17 28.28 -4.81 3.40
N GLY A 18 29.18 -4.15 2.68
CA GLY A 18 29.11 -4.01 1.22
C GLY A 18 28.22 -2.87 0.71
N VAL A 19 27.58 -2.09 1.58
CA VAL A 19 26.84 -0.88 1.18
C VAL A 19 27.77 0.33 1.15
N ALA A 20 27.67 1.14 0.10
CA ALA A 20 28.43 2.38 0.00
C ALA A 20 27.98 3.40 1.09
N PRO A 21 28.90 4.14 1.74
CA PRO A 21 28.56 5.07 2.82
C PRO A 21 27.58 6.19 2.44
N ASN A 22 27.45 6.49 1.15
CA ASN A 22 26.54 7.49 0.59
C ASN A 22 25.54 6.88 -0.42
N SER A 23 25.23 5.59 -0.29
CA SER A 23 24.36 4.87 -1.21
C SER A 23 22.99 5.54 -1.35
N PRO A 24 22.56 5.91 -2.58
CA PRO A 24 21.25 6.51 -2.83
C PRO A 24 20.14 5.46 -3.01
N VAL A 25 20.45 4.17 -2.78
CA VAL A 25 19.55 3.03 -3.04
C VAL A 25 18.45 2.99 -1.98
N GLU A 26 17.20 2.92 -2.43
CA GLU A 26 16.04 2.78 -1.57
C GLU A 26 15.92 1.38 -0.98
N THR A 27 15.42 1.31 0.25
CA THR A 27 15.01 0.05 0.90
C THR A 27 13.50 0.00 1.12
N PHE A 28 12.79 1.06 0.73
CA PHE A 28 11.35 1.21 0.76
C PHE A 28 10.90 2.03 -0.45
N ALA A 29 9.81 1.62 -1.08
CA ALA A 29 9.12 2.43 -2.08
C ALA A 29 7.60 2.33 -1.90
N ALA A 30 6.91 3.45 -2.10
CA ALA A 30 5.47 3.51 -2.27
C ALA A 30 5.16 4.24 -3.58
N VAL A 31 4.28 3.65 -4.40
CA VAL A 31 3.96 4.16 -5.74
C VAL A 31 2.44 4.21 -5.92
N ARG A 32 1.95 5.33 -6.43
CA ARG A 32 0.59 5.46 -6.98
C ARG A 32 0.65 5.33 -8.50
N PHE A 33 -0.22 4.53 -9.08
CA PHE A 33 -0.38 4.46 -10.53
C PHE A 33 -1.83 4.15 -10.91
N PHE A 34 -2.13 4.26 -12.20
CA PHE A 34 -3.44 3.97 -12.77
C PHE A 34 -3.26 2.96 -13.88
N VAL A 35 -4.24 2.08 -14.03
CA VAL A 35 -4.30 1.10 -15.11
C VAL A 35 -5.25 1.63 -16.16
N ASP A 36 -4.72 2.04 -17.32
CA ASP A 36 -5.52 2.66 -18.38
C ASP A 36 -6.33 1.62 -19.17
N THR A 37 -7.41 1.18 -18.54
CA THR A 37 -8.39 0.27 -19.12
C THR A 37 -9.78 0.73 -18.72
N TRP A 38 -10.81 0.34 -19.48
CA TRP A 38 -12.19 0.69 -19.16
C TRP A 38 -12.62 0.25 -17.76
N ARG A 39 -12.08 -0.88 -17.28
CA ARG A 39 -12.44 -1.47 -15.98
C ARG A 39 -11.85 -0.69 -14.81
N TRP A 40 -10.64 -0.13 -14.98
CA TRP A 40 -9.83 0.45 -13.91
C TRP A 40 -9.60 1.95 -14.07
N ARG A 41 -10.25 2.59 -15.04
CA ARG A 41 -10.21 4.03 -15.22
C ARG A 41 -10.56 4.73 -13.91
N ASP A 42 -9.74 5.72 -13.57
CA ASP A 42 -9.83 6.53 -12.35
C ASP A 42 -9.68 5.77 -11.01
N VAL A 43 -9.30 4.49 -11.04
CA VAL A 43 -9.01 3.72 -9.83
C VAL A 43 -7.52 3.79 -9.53
N PRO A 44 -7.09 4.45 -8.42
CA PRO A 44 -5.68 4.50 -8.05
C PRO A 44 -5.24 3.17 -7.46
N PHE A 45 -4.15 2.62 -8.00
CA PHE A 45 -3.43 1.50 -7.42
C PHE A 45 -2.26 2.02 -6.59
N PHE A 46 -2.11 1.46 -5.40
CA PHE A 46 -0.98 1.74 -4.52
C PHE A 46 -0.18 0.47 -4.30
N ILE A 47 1.12 0.53 -4.59
CA ILE A 47 2.07 -0.52 -4.19
C ILE A 47 2.97 0.08 -3.12
N ARG A 48 3.20 -0.68 -2.03
CA ARG A 48 4.24 -0.38 -1.05
C ARG A 48 5.04 -1.64 -0.77
N ALA A 49 6.35 -1.51 -0.75
CA ALA A 49 7.26 -2.58 -0.40
C ALA A 49 8.47 -2.01 0.33
N GLY A 50 9.01 -2.74 1.29
CA GLY A 50 10.24 -2.34 1.95
C GLY A 50 10.81 -3.36 2.92
N LYS A 51 12.06 -3.12 3.32
CA LYS A 51 12.79 -3.88 4.34
C LYS A 51 12.65 -3.23 5.71
N CYS A 52 12.92 -4.00 6.77
CA CYS A 52 12.81 -3.55 8.16
C CYS A 52 11.44 -2.96 8.51
N MET A 53 10.38 -3.53 7.91
CA MET A 53 8.99 -3.16 8.21
C MET A 53 8.52 -3.87 9.49
N PRO A 54 7.57 -3.29 10.25
CA PRO A 54 7.10 -3.88 11.52
C PRO A 54 6.47 -5.27 11.38
N VAL A 55 6.00 -5.64 10.19
CA VAL A 55 5.31 -6.89 9.92
C VAL A 55 5.83 -7.48 8.61
N HIS A 56 6.12 -8.79 8.62
CA HIS A 56 6.33 -9.57 7.40
C HIS A 56 4.97 -9.99 6.84
N ALA A 57 4.59 -9.43 5.70
CA ALA A 57 3.37 -9.81 5.02
C ALA A 57 3.41 -9.42 3.54
N THR A 58 2.75 -10.23 2.71
CA THR A 58 2.36 -9.86 1.35
C THR A 58 0.84 -9.82 1.29
N GLU A 59 0.28 -8.64 1.03
CA GLU A 59 -1.17 -8.42 1.11
C GLU A 59 -1.68 -7.52 -0.03
N VAL A 60 -2.90 -7.79 -0.47
CA VAL A 60 -3.69 -6.94 -1.37
C VAL A 60 -4.94 -6.49 -0.61
N ILE A 61 -5.20 -5.19 -0.60
CA ILE A 61 -6.41 -4.62 0.01
C ILE A 61 -7.17 -3.86 -1.07
N VAL A 62 -8.38 -4.32 -1.36
CA VAL A 62 -9.33 -3.63 -2.24
C VAL A 62 -10.29 -2.84 -1.35
N ARG A 63 -10.22 -1.52 -1.42
CA ARG A 63 -11.19 -0.64 -0.74
C ARG A 63 -12.33 -0.30 -1.69
N LEU A 64 -13.56 -0.52 -1.25
CA LEU A 64 -14.76 -0.21 -2.01
C LEU A 64 -15.10 1.28 -1.87
N LYS A 65 -15.97 1.77 -2.75
CA LYS A 65 -16.56 3.09 -2.58
C LYS A 65 -17.46 3.08 -1.35
N ARG A 66 -17.48 4.21 -0.63
CA ARG A 66 -18.42 4.39 0.48
C ARG A 66 -19.85 4.34 -0.03
N PRO A 67 -20.82 3.94 0.81
CA PRO A 67 -22.22 4.10 0.48
C PRO A 67 -22.52 5.58 0.14
N PRO A 68 -23.44 5.86 -0.80
CA PRO A 68 -23.75 7.22 -1.21
C PRO A 68 -24.65 7.97 -0.23
N LEU A 69 -25.24 7.27 0.75
CA LEU A 69 -26.26 7.82 1.66
C LEU A 69 -26.01 7.35 3.10
N ASP A 70 -26.15 8.30 4.03
CA ASP A 70 -26.15 8.08 5.47
C ASP A 70 -27.53 7.58 5.92
N VAL A 71 -27.76 6.26 5.83
CA VAL A 71 -29.08 5.67 6.18
C VAL A 71 -29.25 5.47 7.69
N PHE A 72 -28.16 5.12 8.39
CA PHE A 72 -28.18 4.79 9.82
C PHE A 72 -27.30 5.76 10.62
N ASP A 73 -26.03 5.88 10.23
CA ASP A 73 -25.04 6.76 10.85
C ASP A 73 -24.34 7.65 9.80
N PRO A 74 -23.77 8.80 10.20
CA PRO A 74 -22.99 9.64 9.30
C PRO A 74 -21.74 8.91 8.77
N ILE A 75 -21.56 8.85 7.45
CA ILE A 75 -20.41 8.21 6.82
C ILE A 75 -19.16 9.08 6.95
N LYS A 76 -18.13 8.53 7.60
CA LYS A 76 -16.83 9.16 7.78
C LYS A 76 -15.84 8.76 6.69
N PRO A 77 -14.73 9.49 6.55
CA PRO A 77 -13.71 9.17 5.55
C PRO A 77 -13.11 7.74 5.62
N GLY A 78 -13.24 7.06 6.76
CA GLY A 78 -12.72 5.71 6.99
C GLY A 78 -13.69 4.56 6.67
N ASP A 79 -14.98 4.84 6.49
CA ASP A 79 -16.06 3.83 6.57
C ASP A 79 -16.27 3.08 5.24
N ALA A 80 -15.19 2.85 4.51
CA ALA A 80 -15.21 2.10 3.27
C ALA A 80 -14.97 0.62 3.53
N ASN A 81 -15.92 -0.21 3.12
CA ASN A 81 -15.74 -1.66 3.09
C ASN A 81 -14.45 -2.03 2.35
N TYR A 82 -13.81 -3.11 2.79
CA TYR A 82 -12.63 -3.63 2.13
C TYR A 82 -12.64 -5.15 2.02
N VAL A 83 -11.96 -5.64 0.98
CA VAL A 83 -11.59 -7.05 0.84
C VAL A 83 -10.08 -7.14 0.96
N ARG A 84 -9.61 -7.93 1.92
CA ARG A 84 -8.18 -8.20 2.14
C ARG A 84 -7.86 -9.61 1.68
N PHE A 85 -6.83 -9.71 0.86
CA PHE A 85 -6.17 -10.96 0.50
C PHE A 85 -4.79 -10.94 1.14
N ARG A 86 -4.56 -11.83 2.10
CA ARG A 86 -3.21 -12.08 2.62
C ARG A 86 -2.64 -13.28 1.87
N ILE A 87 -1.46 -13.11 1.30
CA ILE A 87 -0.79 -14.12 0.47
C ILE A 87 0.30 -14.81 1.30
N ASP A 88 1.04 -14.03 2.09
CA ASP A 88 2.14 -14.52 2.93
C ASP A 88 2.12 -13.80 4.29
N PRO A 89 2.48 -14.45 5.41
CA PRO A 89 2.91 -15.86 5.55
C PRO A 89 1.76 -16.87 5.61
N GLN A 90 0.52 -16.42 5.81
CA GLN A 90 -0.65 -17.28 5.85
C GLN A 90 -1.68 -16.77 4.85
N VAL A 91 -2.11 -17.66 3.96
CA VAL A 91 -3.12 -17.34 2.96
C VAL A 91 -4.47 -17.16 3.65
N ALA A 92 -5.07 -15.98 3.50
CA ALA A 92 -6.37 -15.66 4.07
C ALA A 92 -7.13 -14.65 3.21
N ILE A 93 -8.47 -14.75 3.26
CA ILE A 93 -9.38 -13.77 2.67
C ILE A 93 -10.25 -13.22 3.79
N SER A 94 -10.43 -11.90 3.85
CA SER A 94 -11.24 -11.25 4.87
C SER A 94 -12.02 -10.09 4.28
N ILE A 95 -13.22 -9.84 4.82
CA ILE A 95 -14.08 -8.71 4.47
C ILE A 95 -14.31 -7.91 5.75
N GLY A 96 -14.19 -6.60 5.66
CA GLY A 96 -14.45 -5.68 6.77
C GLY A 96 -15.19 -4.43 6.30
N ALA A 97 -15.76 -3.71 7.26
CA ALA A 97 -16.42 -2.43 7.12
C ALA A 97 -15.76 -1.41 8.04
#